data_AF-A0A2D4KAN7-F1
#
_entry.id   AF-A0A2D4KAN7-F1
#
_cell.length_a   1.000
_cell.length_b   1.000
_cell.length_c   1.000
_cell.angle_alpha   90.00
_cell.angle_beta   90.00
_cell.angle_gamma   90.00
#
_symmetry.space_group_name_H-M   'P 1'
#
loop_
_entity.id
_entity.type
_entity.pdbx_description
1 polymer ?
#
loop_
_entity_poly.entity_id
_entity_poly.type
_entity_poly.pdbx_seq_one_letter_code
_entity_poly.pdbx_strand_id
1 'polypeptide(L)'
;NNTFSQMVAEAYLSFFHFSAETLDQALRSFLKSFVLTGETQERERILMHFSQRYHCCNPEASLSPDAVHTLTCAMMLLNTDLHGQNIGRSMSCQDFVVNLTGLNDGKDFPKELLKALYNSIRHEKLEWATDEEGETVDAKILL
;
A
#
# COMPACT_ATOMS: atom_id res chain seq x y z
N ASN A 1 -0.80 25.75 0.18
CA ASN A 1 0.67 25.63 0.36
C ASN A 1 1.18 24.20 0.12
N ASN A 2 0.72 23.51 -0.93
CA ASN A 2 0.84 22.05 -1.02
C ASN A 2 1.90 21.55 -2.02
N THR A 3 2.40 22.44 -2.88
CA THR A 3 3.32 22.04 -3.96
C THR A 3 4.73 21.74 -3.45
N PHE A 4 5.21 22.46 -2.42
CA PHE A 4 6.53 22.21 -1.84
C PHE A 4 6.58 20.86 -1.11
N SER A 5 5.56 20.54 -0.30
CA SER A 5 5.46 19.24 0.38
C SER A 5 5.39 18.08 -0.63
N GLN A 6 4.66 18.25 -1.73
CA GLN A 6 4.59 17.27 -2.82
C GLN A 6 5.95 17.09 -3.52
N MET A 7 6.66 18.17 -3.85
CA MET A 7 7.98 18.10 -4.48
C MET A 7 9.03 17.47 -3.55
N VAL A 8 8.98 17.77 -2.26
CA VAL A 8 9.87 17.14 -1.27
C VAL A 8 9.54 15.66 -1.12
N ALA A 9 8.25 15.30 -1.09
CA ALA A 9 7.82 13.91 -1.05
C ALA A 9 8.30 13.13 -2.28
N GLU A 10 8.12 13.68 -3.48
CA GLU A 10 8.55 13.07 -4.74
C GLU A 10 10.09 12.94 -4.81
N ALA A 11 10.82 13.99 -4.42
CA ALA A 11 12.27 13.95 -4.34
C ALA A 11 12.76 12.94 -3.29
N TYR A 12 12.09 12.83 -2.14
CA TYR A 12 12.43 11.87 -1.10
C TYR A 12 12.15 10.43 -1.54
N LEU A 13 11.01 10.19 -2.20
CA LEU A 13 10.65 8.93 -2.86
C LEU A 13 11.70 8.50 -3.90
N SER A 14 12.34 9.47 -4.58
CA SER A 14 13.38 9.18 -5.56
C SER A 14 14.66 8.55 -4.94
N PHE A 15 14.85 8.64 -3.62
CA PHE A 15 15.92 7.96 -2.90
C PHE A 15 15.59 6.52 -2.49
N PHE A 16 14.32 6.11 -2.56
CA PHE A 16 13.95 4.72 -2.32
C PHE A 16 14.31 3.87 -3.53
N HIS A 17 15.11 2.83 -3.28
CA HIS A 17 15.49 1.81 -4.25
C HIS A 17 14.70 0.52 -3.96
N PHE A 18 13.51 0.40 -4.55
CA PHE A 18 12.63 -0.76 -4.34
C PHE A 18 13.00 -1.97 -5.21
N SER A 19 14.07 -1.92 -6.00
CA SER A 19 14.41 -2.92 -7.02
C SER A 19 14.77 -4.32 -6.49
N ALA A 20 14.93 -4.48 -5.18
CA ALA A 20 15.19 -5.76 -4.52
C ALA A 20 14.17 -6.10 -3.43
N GLU A 21 13.11 -5.31 -3.31
CA GLU A 21 12.08 -5.46 -2.28
C GLU A 21 10.79 -5.98 -2.91
N THR A 22 10.10 -6.88 -2.20
CA THR A 22 8.72 -7.22 -2.55
C THR A 22 7.78 -6.05 -2.25
N LEU A 23 6.59 -6.03 -2.85
CA LEU A 23 5.64 -4.92 -2.71
C LEU A 23 5.29 -4.63 -1.24
N ASP A 24 5.17 -5.67 -0.40
CA ASP A 24 4.94 -5.53 1.03
C ASP A 24 6.11 -4.92 1.79
N GLN A 25 7.35 -5.28 1.45
CA GLN A 25 8.55 -4.71 2.07
C GLN A 25 8.69 -3.23 1.69
N ALA A 26 8.55 -2.93 0.40
CA ALA A 26 8.57 -1.57 -0.12
C ALA A 26 7.50 -0.69 0.53
N LEU A 27 6.27 -1.21 0.65
CA LEU A 27 5.18 -0.48 1.29
C LEU A 27 5.45 -0.21 2.77
N ARG A 28 5.99 -1.18 3.52
CA ARG A 28 6.37 -0.96 4.93
C ARG A 28 7.46 0.10 5.07
N SER A 29 8.51 0.01 4.28
CA SER A 29 9.62 0.99 4.28
C SER A 29 9.10 2.39 3.95
N PHE A 30 8.19 2.47 2.97
CA PHE A 30 7.54 3.70 2.58
C PHE A 30 6.68 4.30 3.72
N LEU A 31 5.75 3.52 4.28
CA LEU A 31 4.84 3.99 5.34
C LEU A 31 5.59 4.36 6.64
N LYS A 32 6.72 3.72 6.95
CA LYS A 32 7.57 4.09 8.08
C LYS A 32 8.31 5.41 7.89
N SER A 33 8.48 5.84 6.64
CA SER A 33 9.25 7.04 6.31
C SER A 33 8.35 8.23 5.96
N PHE A 34 7.11 7.96 5.54
CA PHE A 34 6.13 8.98 5.20
C PHE A 34 5.03 9.07 6.25
N VAL A 35 4.83 10.28 6.77
CA VAL A 35 3.64 10.60 7.53
C VAL A 35 2.52 10.90 6.54
N LEU A 36 1.49 10.07 6.56
CA LEU A 36 0.27 10.28 5.76
C LEU A 36 -0.65 11.30 6.45
N THR A 37 -0.19 12.54 6.58
CA THR A 37 -1.02 13.68 7.03
C THR A 37 -1.75 14.33 5.86
N GLY A 38 -2.86 15.03 6.16
CA GLY A 38 -3.67 15.73 5.16
C GLY A 38 -5.01 15.06 4.84
N GLU A 39 -5.72 15.60 3.84
CA GLU A 39 -7.03 15.11 3.41
C GLU A 39 -6.90 13.78 2.62
N THR A 40 -7.98 13.00 2.55
CA THR A 40 -8.02 11.71 1.83
C THR A 40 -7.45 11.81 0.40
N GLN A 41 -7.73 12.90 -0.33
CA GLN A 41 -7.19 13.10 -1.68
C GLN A 41 -5.66 13.28 -1.74
N GLU A 42 -5.05 13.88 -0.72
CA GLU A 42 -3.59 14.07 -0.69
C GLU A 42 -2.88 12.74 -0.43
N ARG A 43 -3.43 11.97 0.51
CA ARG A 43 -2.95 10.64 0.87
C ARG A 43 -2.99 9.68 -0.32
N GLU A 44 -4.10 9.68 -1.05
CA GLU A 44 -4.26 8.86 -2.24
C GLU A 44 -3.21 9.19 -3.32
N ARG A 45 -2.91 10.48 -3.52
CA ARG A 45 -1.84 10.90 -4.45
C ARG A 45 -0.48 10.37 -4.03
N ILE A 46 -0.17 10.40 -2.73
CA ILE A 46 1.08 9.88 -2.19
C ILE A 46 1.21 8.37 -2.45
N LEU A 47 0.14 7.60 -2.25
CA LEU A 47 0.11 6.16 -2.57
C LEU A 47 0.24 5.88 -4.06
N MET A 48 -0.35 6.73 -4.91
CA MET A 48 -0.20 6.64 -6.37
C MET A 48 1.26 6.88 -6.78
N HIS A 49 1.94 7.87 -6.20
CA HIS A 49 3.37 8.10 -6.45
C HIS A 49 4.25 6.92 -5.98
N PHE A 50 3.95 6.33 -4.82
CA PHE A 50 4.61 5.10 -4.38
C PHE A 50 4.45 3.98 -5.41
N SER A 51 3.24 3.76 -5.90
CA SER A 51 2.92 2.68 -6.84
C SER A 51 3.66 2.85 -8.18
N GLN A 52 3.69 4.08 -8.70
CA GLN A 52 4.46 4.44 -9.88
C GLN A 52 5.97 4.21 -9.66
N ARG A 53 6.49 4.64 -8.50
CA ARG A 53 7.91 4.46 -8.18
C ARG A 53 8.29 2.99 -8.05
N TYR A 54 7.48 2.19 -7.36
CA TYR A 54 7.70 0.75 -7.22
C TYR A 54 7.73 0.05 -8.58
N HIS A 55 6.78 0.39 -9.47
CA HIS A 55 6.75 -0.12 -10.84
C HIS A 55 8.01 0.26 -11.63
N CYS A 56 8.43 1.52 -11.59
CA CYS A 56 9.66 1.99 -12.26
C CYS A 56 10.92 1.27 -11.75
N CYS A 57 10.98 0.94 -10.47
CA CYS A 57 12.09 0.20 -9.87
C CYS A 57 12.06 -1.31 -10.19
N ASN A 58 10.89 -1.85 -10.55
CA ASN A 58 10.64 -3.28 -10.77
C ASN A 58 9.93 -3.56 -12.11
N PRO A 59 10.52 -3.18 -13.26
CA PRO A 59 9.87 -3.35 -14.57
C PRO A 59 9.62 -4.81 -14.93
N GLU A 60 10.40 -5.75 -14.37
CA GLU A 60 10.27 -7.19 -14.58
C GLU A 60 9.03 -7.80 -13.88
N ALA A 61 8.41 -7.07 -12.94
CA ALA A 61 7.30 -7.59 -12.15
C ALA A 61 6.01 -7.87 -12.95
N SER A 62 5.97 -7.50 -14.25
CA SER A 62 4.83 -7.75 -15.15
C SER A 62 3.48 -7.15 -14.68
N LEU A 63 3.51 -6.23 -13.72
CA LEU A 63 2.34 -5.52 -13.20
C LEU A 63 2.33 -4.10 -13.75
N SER A 64 1.16 -3.60 -14.17
CA SER A 64 0.98 -2.20 -14.52
C SER A 64 1.03 -1.31 -13.26
N PRO A 65 1.29 0.01 -13.40
CA PRO A 65 1.19 0.94 -12.28
C PRO A 65 -0.15 0.88 -11.55
N ASP A 66 -1.26 0.73 -12.29
CA ASP A 66 -2.61 0.64 -11.75
C ASP A 66 -2.81 -0.66 -10.96
N ALA A 67 -2.24 -1.77 -11.45
CA ALA A 67 -2.26 -3.05 -10.76
C ALA A 67 -1.44 -3.00 -9.45
N VAL A 68 -0.28 -2.34 -9.45
CA VAL A 68 0.54 -2.11 -8.24
C VAL A 68 -0.23 -1.26 -7.23
N HIS A 69 -0.90 -0.21 -7.69
CA HIS A 69 -1.71 0.66 -6.84
C HIS A 69 -2.89 -0.10 -6.23
N THR A 70 -3.60 -0.88 -7.03
CA THR A 70 -4.69 -1.76 -6.57
C THR A 70 -4.22 -2.70 -5.46
N LEU A 71 -3.08 -3.37 -5.64
CA LEU A 71 -2.51 -4.25 -4.63
C LEU A 71 -2.13 -3.50 -3.34
N THR A 72 -1.56 -2.30 -3.49
CA THR A 72 -1.20 -1.43 -2.37
C THR A 72 -2.42 -1.07 -1.53
N CYS A 73 -3.49 -0.60 -2.17
CA CYS A 73 -4.75 -0.24 -1.50
C CYS A 73 -5.39 -1.46 -0.84
N ALA A 74 -5.39 -2.61 -1.53
CA ALA A 74 -5.91 -3.86 -0.97
C ALA A 74 -5.13 -4.35 0.25
N MET A 75 -3.80 -4.20 0.26
CA MET A 75 -2.98 -4.54 1.42
C MET A 75 -3.24 -3.62 2.61
N MET A 76 -3.49 -2.34 2.36
CA MET A 76 -3.87 -1.40 3.42
C MET A 76 -5.24 -1.73 4.02
N LEU A 77 -6.24 -2.03 3.18
CA LEU A 77 -7.55 -2.50 3.65
C LEU A 77 -7.44 -3.79 4.45
N LEU A 78 -6.64 -4.75 3.95
CA LEU A 78 -6.38 -6.00 4.65
C LEU A 78 -5.72 -5.75 6.01
N ASN A 79 -4.78 -4.80 6.10
CA ASN A 79 -4.13 -4.45 7.35
C ASN A 79 -5.13 -3.92 8.39
N THR A 80 -5.98 -2.96 8.00
CA THR A 80 -7.08 -2.50 8.88
C THR A 80 -7.98 -3.67 9.27
N ASP A 81 -8.27 -4.57 8.33
CA ASP A 81 -9.21 -5.64 8.60
C ASP A 81 -8.69 -6.69 9.59
N LEU A 82 -7.40 -7.04 9.46
CA LEU A 82 -6.72 -8.04 10.30
C LEU A 82 -6.25 -7.47 11.65
N HIS A 83 -5.78 -6.22 11.69
CA HIS A 83 -5.11 -5.64 12.86
C HIS A 83 -5.84 -4.43 13.46
N GLY A 84 -6.85 -3.91 12.79
CA GLY A 84 -7.71 -2.83 13.31
C GLY A 84 -8.75 -3.33 14.31
N GLN A 85 -9.58 -2.43 14.81
CA GLN A 85 -10.67 -2.75 15.75
C GLN A 85 -11.89 -3.35 15.02
N ASN A 86 -11.69 -4.45 14.33
CA ASN A 86 -12.78 -5.13 13.62
C ASN A 86 -13.57 -6.03 14.59
N ILE A 87 -14.81 -5.65 14.87
CA ILE A 87 -15.74 -6.45 15.68
C ILE A 87 -16.48 -7.42 14.72
N GLY A 88 -15.83 -8.52 14.36
CA GLY A 88 -16.42 -9.49 13.42
C GLY A 88 -15.46 -10.55 12.90
N ARG A 89 -15.83 -11.17 11.78
CA ARG A 89 -14.98 -12.12 11.06
C ARG A 89 -14.00 -11.35 10.18
N SER A 90 -12.71 -11.50 10.45
CA SER A 90 -11.65 -10.97 9.59
C SER A 90 -11.63 -11.67 8.23
N MET A 91 -11.22 -10.93 7.21
CA MET A 91 -11.02 -11.35 5.83
C MET A 91 -10.06 -12.54 5.80
N SER A 92 -10.50 -13.66 5.25
CA SER A 92 -9.63 -14.81 5.04
C SER A 92 -8.76 -14.62 3.79
N CYS A 93 -7.71 -15.43 3.64
CA CYS A 93 -6.87 -15.42 2.43
C CYS A 93 -7.70 -15.69 1.16
N GLN A 94 -8.76 -16.49 1.27
CA GLN A 94 -9.65 -16.77 0.15
C GLN A 94 -10.51 -15.56 -0.19
N ASP A 95 -11.02 -14.85 0.83
CA ASP A 95 -11.79 -13.61 0.63
C ASP A 95 -10.90 -12.54 -0.03
N PHE A 96 -9.64 -12.41 0.39
CA PHE A 96 -8.67 -11.48 -0.23
C PHE A 96 -8.43 -11.77 -1.71
N VAL A 97 -8.28 -13.06 -2.09
CA VAL A 97 -8.12 -13.45 -3.50
C VAL A 97 -9.39 -13.17 -4.31
N VAL A 98 -10.57 -13.47 -3.76
CA VAL A 98 -11.85 -13.21 -4.44
C VAL A 98 -12.05 -11.71 -4.64
N ASN A 99 -11.76 -10.89 -3.63
CA ASN A 99 -11.89 -9.43 -3.71
C ASN A 99 -11.02 -8.78 -4.79
N LEU A 100 -9.91 -9.43 -5.18
CA LEU A 100 -8.97 -8.94 -6.19
C LEU A 100 -9.17 -9.56 -7.58
N THR A 101 -10.21 -10.37 -7.77
CA THR A 101 -10.52 -11.02 -9.06
C THR A 101 -10.88 -9.96 -10.10
N GLY A 102 -10.25 -10.01 -11.28
CA GLY A 102 -10.49 -9.06 -12.38
C GLY A 102 -9.90 -7.66 -12.19
N LEU A 103 -9.19 -7.37 -11.10
CA LEU A 103 -8.66 -6.03 -10.82
C LEU A 103 -7.23 -5.79 -11.35
N ASN A 104 -6.65 -6.74 -12.07
CA ASN A 104 -5.37 -6.58 -12.76
C ASN A 104 -5.61 -6.28 -14.25
N ASP A 105 -6.01 -5.05 -14.57
CA ASP A 105 -6.35 -4.64 -15.95
C ASP A 105 -7.43 -5.53 -16.61
N GLY A 106 -8.44 -5.92 -15.83
CA GLY A 106 -9.49 -6.84 -16.27
C GLY A 106 -9.12 -8.32 -16.20
N LYS A 107 -7.94 -8.65 -15.65
CA LYS A 107 -7.46 -10.03 -15.40
C LYS A 107 -7.28 -10.29 -13.91
N ASP A 108 -6.91 -11.53 -13.58
CA ASP A 108 -6.58 -11.94 -12.22
C ASP A 108 -5.09 -11.76 -11.92
N PHE A 109 -4.77 -11.44 -10.67
CA PHE A 109 -3.41 -11.51 -10.16
C PHE A 109 -2.98 -12.98 -9.93
N PRO A 110 -1.67 -13.31 -10.00
CA PRO A 110 -1.18 -14.62 -9.63
C PRO A 110 -1.58 -14.98 -8.20
N LYS A 111 -2.23 -16.13 -8.01
CA LYS A 111 -2.73 -16.55 -6.68
C LYS A 111 -1.61 -16.66 -5.64
N GLU A 112 -0.43 -17.10 -6.05
CA GLU A 112 0.74 -17.21 -5.15
C GLU A 112 1.23 -15.84 -4.69
N LEU A 113 1.18 -14.81 -5.55
CA LEU A 113 1.47 -13.43 -5.16
C LEU A 113 0.47 -12.95 -4.11
N LEU A 114 -0.84 -13.12 -4.36
CA LEU A 114 -1.88 -12.68 -3.43
C LEU A 114 -1.78 -13.38 -2.06
N LYS A 115 -1.49 -14.68 -2.06
CA LYS A 115 -1.25 -15.45 -0.82
C LYS A 115 0.00 -14.96 -0.09
N ALA A 116 1.08 -14.65 -0.81
CA ALA A 116 2.30 -14.13 -0.19
C ALA A 116 2.05 -12.77 0.48
N LEU A 117 1.38 -11.85 -0.22
CA LEU A 117 1.01 -10.54 0.33
C LEU A 117 0.07 -10.68 1.54
N TYR A 118 -0.97 -11.51 1.44
CA TYR A 118 -1.88 -11.76 2.56
C TYR A 118 -1.15 -12.28 3.79
N ASN A 119 -0.27 -13.28 3.61
CA ASN A 119 0.50 -13.83 4.71
C ASN A 119 1.46 -12.78 5.28
N SER A 120 2.13 -11.98 4.46
CA SER A 120 3.00 -10.91 4.96
C SER A 120 2.23 -9.94 5.86
N ILE A 121 1.09 -9.40 5.40
CA ILE A 121 0.28 -8.48 6.20
C ILE A 121 -0.26 -9.16 7.46
N ARG A 122 -0.66 -10.43 7.39
CA ARG A 122 -1.14 -11.17 8.56
C ARG A 122 -0.07 -11.37 9.63
N HIS A 123 1.18 -11.65 9.24
CA HIS A 123 2.28 -11.90 10.18
C HIS A 123 2.83 -10.60 10.78
N GLU A 124 2.88 -9.53 9.99
CA GLU A 124 3.40 -8.23 10.42
C GLU A 124 2.44 -7.12 9.97
N LYS A 125 1.92 -6.32 10.91
CA LYS A 125 1.06 -5.17 10.57
C LYS A 125 1.85 -4.08 9.84
N LEU A 126 1.17 -3.30 9.00
CA LEU A 126 1.71 -2.05 8.47
C LEU A 126 1.77 -1.02 9.60
N GLU A 127 2.92 -0.35 9.72
CA GLU A 127 3.13 0.74 10.66
C GLU A 127 3.44 1.99 9.86
N TRP A 128 2.68 3.06 10.13
CA TRP A 128 2.93 4.38 9.59
C TRP A 128 3.79 5.20 10.53
N ALA A 129 4.53 6.15 9.98
CA ALA A 129 5.10 7.24 10.76
C ALA A 129 3.96 8.07 11.36
N THR A 130 3.99 8.27 12.68
CA THR A 130 3.09 9.21 13.38
C THR A 130 3.82 10.53 13.60
N ASP A 131 3.20 11.64 13.24
CA ASP A 131 3.58 12.95 13.81
C ASP A 131 3.27 12.93 15.33
N GLU A 132 3.89 13.82 16.09
CA GLU A 132 3.88 13.84 17.57
C GLU A 132 2.47 13.90 18.23
N GLU A 133 1.39 13.96 17.45
CA GLU A 133 -0.01 13.98 17.89
C GLU A 133 -0.76 12.62 17.85
N GLY A 134 -0.12 11.52 17.41
CA GLY A 134 -0.56 10.17 17.78
C GLY A 134 -1.90 9.67 17.20
N GLU A 135 -2.44 10.26 16.13
CA GLU A 135 -3.61 9.69 15.46
C GLU A 135 -3.25 8.50 14.56
N THR A 136 -3.85 7.34 14.84
CA THR A 136 -3.78 6.14 13.99
C THR A 136 -4.64 6.34 12.75
N VAL A 137 -4.02 6.42 11.57
CA VAL A 137 -4.69 6.75 10.28
C VAL A 137 -5.38 5.53 9.65
N ASP A 138 -6.57 5.13 10.09
CA ASP A 138 -7.25 3.94 9.52
C ASP A 138 -7.22 3.89 7.97
N ALA A 139 -6.86 2.75 7.37
CA ALA A 139 -6.83 2.60 5.91
C ALA A 139 -8.16 2.88 5.21
N LYS A 140 -9.30 2.77 5.92
CA LYS A 140 -10.61 3.20 5.40
C LYS A 140 -10.74 4.72 5.24
N ILE A 141 -9.87 5.50 5.88
CA ILE A 141 -9.79 6.96 5.73
C ILE A 141 -8.86 7.32 4.56
N LEU A 142 -8.02 6.36 4.13
CA LEU A 142 -7.05 6.51 3.05
C LEU A 142 -7.64 6.22 1.66
N LEU A 143 -8.78 5.54 1.57
CA LEU A 143 -9.53 5.20 0.35
C LEU A 143 -10.93 5.81 0.36
#